data_AF-A0A3G6RL84-F1
#
_entry.id   AF-A0A3G6RL84-F1
#
_cell.length_a   1.000
_cell.length_b   1.000
_cell.length_c   1.000
_cell.angle_alpha   90.00
_cell.angle_beta   90.00
_cell.angle_gamma   90.00
#
_symmetry.space_group_name_H-M   'P 1'
#
loop_
_entity.id
_entity.type
_entity.pdbx_description
1 polymer ?
#
loop_
_entity_poly.entity_id
_entity_poly.type
_entity_poly.pdbx_seq_one_letter_code
_entity_poly.pdbx_strand_id
1 'polypeptide(L)'
;MNTKRKIALVLICVVVLVVLFSLSRGSNGEKYDDFRFVTYEHSGAELEIGSYSKIDKQGILWVFLKRSRDSAYYKYQLSASEIEKLKIFSSKKLENFVINKELDQGTGYAGSYNFLDIKAGNDEDKICFILPFMHQDFSDPMMLLQDKVFKQSESNKTVRFDIDFAGIRKEILTQEKINFYLPKKQLPMSPKVYR
;
A
#
# COMPACT_ATOMS: atom_id res chain seq x y z
N MET A 1 -43.86 -18.83 -31.30
CA MET A 1 -43.47 -18.75 -29.87
C MET A 1 -44.59 -18.11 -29.07
N ASN A 2 -45.20 -18.85 -28.13
CA ASN A 2 -46.40 -18.46 -27.38
C ASN A 2 -46.15 -17.22 -26.50
N THR A 3 -47.09 -16.28 -26.46
CA THR A 3 -47.03 -15.01 -25.72
C THR A 3 -46.63 -15.19 -24.26
N LYS A 4 -47.05 -16.29 -23.61
CA LYS A 4 -46.65 -16.64 -22.24
C LYS A 4 -45.15 -16.89 -22.09
N ARG A 5 -44.50 -17.52 -23.08
CA ARG A 5 -43.04 -17.76 -23.07
C ARG A 5 -42.24 -16.47 -23.28
N LYS A 6 -42.76 -15.52 -24.08
CA LYS A 6 -42.13 -14.20 -24.26
C LYS A 6 -42.13 -13.41 -22.96
N ILE A 7 -43.25 -13.38 -22.24
CA ILE A 7 -43.39 -12.67 -20.96
C ILE A 7 -42.47 -13.29 -19.89
N ALA A 8 -42.41 -14.61 -19.80
CA ALA A 8 -41.52 -15.30 -18.86
C ALA A 8 -40.04 -15.01 -19.14
N LEU A 9 -39.62 -14.99 -20.41
CA LEU A 9 -38.23 -14.69 -20.79
C LEU A 9 -37.84 -13.26 -20.42
N VAL A 10 -38.74 -12.29 -20.64
CA VAL A 10 -38.53 -10.89 -20.28
C VAL A 10 -38.41 -10.73 -18.77
N LEU A 11 -39.26 -11.38 -17.98
CA LEU A 11 -39.19 -11.36 -16.52
C LEU A 11 -37.87 -11.92 -15.99
N ILE A 12 -37.39 -13.04 -16.56
CA ILE A 12 -36.10 -13.62 -16.19
C ILE A 12 -34.95 -12.67 -16.52
N CYS A 13 -34.95 -12.06 -17.71
CA CYS A 13 -33.93 -11.08 -18.09
C CYS A 13 -33.93 -9.86 -17.15
N VAL A 14 -35.11 -9.37 -16.75
CA VAL A 14 -35.22 -8.23 -15.81
C VAL A 14 -34.69 -8.61 -14.43
N VAL A 15 -35.04 -9.80 -13.91
CA VAL A 15 -34.52 -10.27 -12.62
C VAL A 15 -33.00 -10.43 -12.67
N VAL A 16 -32.45 -11.01 -13.75
CA VAL A 16 -31.01 -11.16 -13.94
C VAL A 16 -30.33 -9.78 -14.01
N LEU A 17 -30.91 -8.82 -14.73
CA LEU A 17 -30.40 -7.44 -14.80
C LEU A 17 -30.41 -6.74 -13.44
N VAL A 18 -31.46 -6.92 -12.64
CA VAL A 18 -31.56 -6.33 -11.29
C VAL A 18 -30.56 -6.96 -10.31
N VAL A 19 -30.36 -8.28 -10.38
CA VAL A 19 -29.36 -8.99 -9.57
C VAL A 19 -27.94 -8.56 -9.96
N LEU A 20 -27.66 -8.45 -11.26
CA LEU A 20 -26.37 -7.95 -11.76
C LEU A 20 -26.13 -6.48 -11.39
N PHE A 21 -27.17 -5.64 -11.39
CA PHE A 21 -27.08 -4.24 -10.93
C PHE A 21 -26.87 -4.11 -9.42
N SER A 22 -27.41 -5.06 -8.64
CA SER A 22 -27.25 -5.07 -7.18
C SER A 22 -25.85 -5.52 -6.78
N LEU A 23 -25.22 -6.39 -7.57
CA LEU A 23 -23.82 -6.81 -7.41
C LEU A 23 -22.82 -5.76 -7.92
N SER A 24 -23.23 -4.85 -8.82
CA SER A 24 -22.36 -3.78 -9.36
C SER A 24 -22.36 -2.50 -8.53
N ARG A 25 -23.18 -2.41 -7.47
CA ARG A 25 -22.99 -1.40 -6.40
C ARG A 25 -21.74 -1.75 -5.61
N GLY A 26 -20.58 -1.48 -6.21
CA GLY A 26 -19.32 -1.36 -5.48
C GLY A 26 -19.51 -0.42 -4.30
N SER A 27 -18.90 -0.75 -3.17
CA SER A 27 -19.01 0.00 -1.92
C SER A 27 -18.88 1.51 -2.15
N ASN A 28 -19.91 2.28 -1.78
CA ASN A 28 -19.87 3.74 -1.67
C ASN A 28 -19.02 4.20 -0.46
N GLY A 29 -18.04 3.40 -0.04
CA GLY A 29 -17.10 3.80 1.00
C GLY A 29 -16.19 4.88 0.45
N GLU A 30 -15.98 5.94 1.23
CA GLU A 30 -14.99 6.98 0.95
C GLU A 30 -13.72 6.33 0.40
N LYS A 31 -13.42 6.67 -0.85
CA LYS A 31 -12.24 6.17 -1.53
C LYS A 31 -11.11 7.13 -1.21
N TYR A 32 -9.92 6.58 -1.04
CA TYR A 32 -8.71 7.39 -1.06
C TYR A 32 -8.68 8.24 -2.34
N ASP A 33 -8.55 9.56 -2.17
CA ASP A 33 -8.30 10.47 -3.27
C ASP A 33 -6.87 10.29 -3.79
N ASP A 34 -5.95 10.06 -2.86
CA ASP A 34 -4.59 9.59 -3.11
C ASP A 34 -4.17 8.62 -2.01
N PHE A 35 -3.43 7.59 -2.39
CA PHE A 35 -2.84 6.62 -1.48
C PHE A 35 -1.54 6.18 -2.12
N ARG A 36 -0.41 6.47 -1.46
CA ARG A 36 0.93 6.11 -1.93
C ARG A 36 1.66 5.36 -0.83
N PHE A 37 2.20 4.21 -1.18
CA PHE A 37 3.03 3.41 -0.29
C PHE A 37 4.35 3.09 -0.97
N VAL A 38 5.46 3.44 -0.32
CA VAL A 38 6.81 3.35 -0.85
C VAL A 38 7.70 2.61 0.14
N THR A 39 8.43 1.61 -0.33
CA THR A 39 9.53 1.03 0.45
C THR A 39 10.86 1.53 -0.07
N TYR A 40 11.74 1.90 0.85
CA TYR A 40 13.01 2.52 0.51
C TYR A 40 14.12 2.13 1.48
N GLU A 41 15.35 2.33 1.03
CA GLU A 41 16.57 2.17 1.82
C GLU A 41 17.49 3.39 1.66
N HIS A 42 18.33 3.61 2.65
CA HIS A 42 19.43 4.57 2.57
C HIS A 42 20.69 3.86 2.06
N SER A 43 21.22 4.32 0.93
CA SER A 43 22.49 3.88 0.35
C SER A 43 23.51 5.02 0.46
N GLY A 44 24.20 5.06 1.60
CA GLY A 44 25.06 6.19 1.96
C GLY A 44 24.23 7.45 2.23
N ALA A 45 24.45 8.50 1.42
CA ALA A 45 23.69 9.75 1.50
C ALA A 45 22.46 9.78 0.59
N GLU A 46 22.27 8.74 -0.24
CA GLU A 46 21.17 8.68 -1.20
C GLU A 46 20.03 7.79 -0.72
N LEU A 47 18.81 8.17 -1.08
CA LEU A 47 17.61 7.38 -0.87
C LEU A 47 17.30 6.54 -2.10
N GLU A 48 17.22 5.22 -1.92
CA GLU A 48 16.89 4.26 -2.96
C GLU A 48 15.47 3.73 -2.76
N ILE A 49 14.62 3.90 -3.78
CA ILE A 49 13.25 3.38 -3.78
C ILE A 49 13.26 1.94 -4.26
N GLY A 50 12.90 1.00 -3.37
CA GLY A 50 12.78 -0.43 -3.66
C GLY A 50 11.42 -0.78 -4.26
N SER A 51 10.36 -0.15 -3.77
CA SER A 51 9.02 -0.26 -4.38
C SER A 51 8.27 1.06 -4.30
N TYR A 52 7.39 1.27 -5.26
CA TYR A 52 6.40 2.35 -5.26
C TYR A 52 5.05 1.74 -5.58
N SER A 53 4.02 2.12 -4.83
CA SER A 53 2.66 1.73 -5.13
C SER A 53 1.69 2.87 -4.90
N LYS A 54 0.61 2.86 -5.68
CA LYS A 54 -0.53 3.78 -5.50
C LYS A 54 -1.85 3.07 -5.70
N ILE A 55 -2.88 3.51 -4.99
CA ILE A 55 -4.26 3.05 -5.21
C ILE A 55 -5.04 4.18 -5.88
N ASP A 56 -5.64 3.90 -7.03
CA ASP A 56 -6.48 4.89 -7.71
C ASP A 56 -7.94 4.86 -7.21
N LYS A 57 -8.74 5.81 -7.72
CA LYS A 57 -10.17 5.95 -7.37
C LYS A 57 -11.03 4.75 -7.79
N GLN A 58 -10.49 3.82 -8.58
CA GLN A 58 -11.16 2.57 -8.96
C GLN A 58 -10.75 1.40 -8.04
N GLY A 59 -9.86 1.64 -7.08
CA GLY A 59 -9.31 0.61 -6.21
C GLY A 59 -8.28 -0.27 -6.92
N ILE A 60 -7.69 0.22 -8.01
CA ILE A 60 -6.59 -0.48 -8.68
C ILE A 60 -5.30 -0.07 -7.97
N LEU A 61 -4.61 -1.08 -7.45
CA LEU A 61 -3.26 -0.97 -6.91
C LEU A 61 -2.26 -1.07 -8.07
N TRP A 62 -1.60 0.05 -8.36
CA TRP A 62 -0.48 0.14 -9.30
C TRP A 62 0.83 -0.05 -8.53
N VAL A 63 1.72 -0.88 -9.06
CA VAL A 63 2.96 -1.25 -8.37
C VAL A 63 4.14 -1.13 -9.32
N PHE A 64 5.21 -0.50 -8.84
CA PHE A 64 6.56 -0.58 -9.35
C PHE A 64 7.43 -1.33 -8.33
N LEU A 65 8.20 -2.30 -8.81
CA LEU A 65 9.21 -3.01 -8.03
C LEU A 65 10.58 -2.86 -8.69
N LYS A 66 11.56 -2.40 -7.93
CA LYS A 66 12.98 -2.55 -8.28
C LYS A 66 13.42 -3.96 -7.89
N ARG A 67 13.88 -4.73 -8.85
CA ARG A 67 14.39 -6.09 -8.67
C ARG A 67 15.91 -6.06 -8.83
N SER A 68 16.57 -7.18 -8.51
CA SER A 68 18.03 -7.25 -8.55
C SER A 68 18.65 -6.98 -9.93
N ARG A 69 17.91 -7.27 -11.02
CA ARG A 69 18.42 -7.15 -12.40
C ARG A 69 17.65 -6.16 -13.27
N ASP A 70 16.43 -5.79 -12.88
CA ASP A 70 15.53 -4.98 -13.68
C ASP A 70 14.49 -4.27 -12.80
N SER A 71 13.46 -3.71 -13.43
CA SER A 71 12.24 -3.28 -12.75
C SER A 71 11.02 -3.97 -13.35
N ALA A 72 9.93 -4.05 -12.59
CA ALA A 72 8.64 -4.49 -13.10
C ALA A 72 7.51 -3.58 -12.64
N TYR A 73 6.44 -3.62 -13.41
CA TYR A 73 5.21 -2.91 -13.16
C TYR A 73 4.07 -3.92 -13.10
N TYR A 74 3.20 -3.79 -12.11
CA TYR A 74 2.03 -4.64 -11.92
C TYR A 74 0.80 -3.79 -11.64
N LYS A 75 -0.38 -4.37 -11.92
CA LYS A 75 -1.66 -3.82 -11.51
C LYS A 75 -2.53 -4.90 -10.88
N TYR A 76 -3.13 -4.59 -9.75
CA TYR A 76 -4.01 -5.48 -9.01
C TYR A 76 -5.33 -4.78 -8.71
N GLN A 77 -6.45 -5.43 -8.99
CA GLN A 77 -7.73 -4.98 -8.48
C GLN A 77 -7.82 -5.35 -7.00
N LEU A 78 -7.98 -4.36 -6.12
CA LEU A 78 -8.30 -4.62 -4.73
C LEU A 78 -9.78 -4.98 -4.61
N SER A 79 -10.08 -5.96 -3.75
CA SER A 79 -11.44 -6.29 -3.35
C SER A 79 -12.00 -5.24 -2.39
N ALA A 80 -13.33 -5.16 -2.28
CA ALA A 80 -13.98 -4.23 -1.36
C ALA A 80 -13.54 -4.46 0.10
N SER A 81 -13.36 -5.72 0.52
CA SER A 81 -12.86 -6.05 1.87
C SER A 81 -11.43 -5.59 2.11
N GLU A 82 -10.58 -5.58 1.07
CA GLU A 82 -9.21 -5.08 1.21
C GLU A 82 -9.21 -3.56 1.33
N ILE A 83 -9.99 -2.86 0.50
CA ILE A 83 -10.15 -1.41 0.58
C ILE A 83 -10.71 -1.01 1.95
N GLU A 84 -11.69 -1.74 2.49
CA GLU A 84 -12.27 -1.46 3.80
C GLU A 84 -11.23 -1.54 4.92
N LYS A 85 -10.37 -2.57 4.92
CA LYS A 85 -9.30 -2.70 5.92
C LYS A 85 -8.30 -1.55 5.86
N LEU A 86 -8.03 -1.03 4.67
CA LEU A 86 -7.10 0.09 4.52
C LEU A 86 -7.66 1.38 5.14
N LYS A 87 -8.97 1.54 5.30
CA LYS A 87 -9.58 2.76 5.89
C LYS A 87 -9.11 3.09 7.30
N ILE A 88 -8.50 2.13 8.02
CA ILE A 88 -7.92 2.43 9.32
C ILE A 88 -6.92 3.59 9.24
N PHE A 89 -6.21 3.75 8.12
CA PHE A 89 -5.19 4.77 7.98
C PHE A 89 -5.77 6.19 8.00
N SER A 90 -7.04 6.39 7.63
CA SER A 90 -7.73 7.68 7.74
C SER A 90 -8.56 7.84 9.02
N SER A 91 -8.57 6.84 9.92
CA SER A 91 -9.38 6.89 11.15
C SER A 91 -8.84 7.84 12.23
N LYS A 92 -7.54 8.12 12.18
CA LYS A 92 -6.81 9.04 13.07
C LYS A 92 -5.50 9.44 12.39
N LYS A 93 -4.78 10.40 12.99
CA LYS A 93 -3.44 10.77 12.51
C LYS A 93 -2.50 9.56 12.48
N LEU A 94 -1.72 9.42 11.42
CA LEU A 94 -0.81 8.31 11.18
C LEU A 94 0.22 8.15 12.30
N GLU A 95 0.72 9.27 12.84
CA GLU A 95 1.66 9.25 13.97
C GLU A 95 1.03 8.63 15.24
N ASN A 96 -0.30 8.69 15.40
CA ASN A 96 -0.99 8.09 16.55
C ASN A 96 -1.06 6.55 16.48
N PHE A 97 -0.49 5.93 15.44
CA PHE A 97 -0.28 4.47 15.38
C PHE A 97 1.11 4.06 15.85
N VAL A 98 2.03 5.00 16.11
CA VAL A 98 3.38 4.69 16.57
C VAL A 98 3.33 4.27 18.04
N ILE A 99 3.76 3.05 18.34
CA ILE A 99 3.77 2.48 19.71
C ILE A 99 5.14 2.57 20.38
N ASN A 100 6.21 2.59 19.59
CA ASN A 100 7.56 2.74 20.09
C ASN A 100 8.38 3.63 19.13
N LYS A 101 9.27 4.42 19.71
CA LYS A 101 10.14 5.37 18.99
C LYS A 101 11.62 4.95 19.08
N GLU A 102 11.92 3.87 19.81
CA GLU A 102 13.29 3.38 20.00
C GLU A 102 13.32 1.85 19.87
N LEU A 103 14.45 1.30 19.42
CA LEU A 103 14.68 -0.15 19.48
C LEU A 103 15.07 -0.53 20.90
N ASP A 104 14.64 -1.71 21.34
CA ASP A 104 15.13 -2.29 22.59
C ASP A 104 16.66 -2.42 22.54
N GLN A 105 17.33 -2.18 23.67
CA GLN A 105 18.79 -2.27 23.74
C GLN A 105 19.30 -3.62 23.23
N GLY A 106 20.32 -3.58 22.36
CA GLY A 106 20.91 -4.77 21.74
C GLY A 106 20.13 -5.33 20.55
N THR A 107 19.01 -4.71 20.16
CA THR A 107 18.23 -5.10 18.98
C THR A 107 18.67 -4.30 17.76
N GLY A 108 19.05 -5.01 16.70
CA GLY A 108 19.28 -4.41 15.38
C GLY A 108 18.01 -4.44 14.53
N TYR A 109 17.81 -3.42 13.69
CA TYR A 109 16.79 -3.42 12.65
C TYR A 109 17.44 -3.66 11.29
N ALA A 110 16.94 -4.65 10.55
CA ALA A 110 17.42 -5.01 9.21
C ALA A 110 16.34 -4.88 8.11
N GLY A 111 15.13 -4.43 8.46
CA GLY A 111 14.05 -4.24 7.49
C GLY A 111 14.22 -2.99 6.63
N SER A 112 13.28 -2.80 5.70
CA SER A 112 13.17 -1.61 4.85
C SER A 112 12.41 -0.49 5.55
N TYR A 113 12.84 0.75 5.34
CA TYR A 113 12.02 1.90 5.69
C TYR A 113 10.81 2.00 4.77
N ASN A 114 9.73 2.58 5.30
CA ASN A 114 8.46 2.69 4.60
C ASN A 114 7.97 4.13 4.67
N PHE A 115 7.32 4.58 3.61
CA PHE A 115 6.63 5.85 3.55
C PHE A 115 5.19 5.60 3.10
N LEU A 116 4.25 6.15 3.84
CA LEU A 116 2.84 6.14 3.52
C LEU A 116 2.36 7.58 3.43
N ASP A 117 1.68 7.91 2.33
CA ASP A 117 0.98 9.17 2.11
C ASP A 117 -0.47 8.85 1.74
N ILE A 118 -1.40 9.41 2.51
CA ILE A 118 -2.82 9.24 2.29
C ILE A 118 -3.52 10.58 2.16
N LYS A 119 -4.52 10.61 1.28
CA LYS A 119 -5.49 11.68 1.19
C LYS A 119 -6.89 11.09 1.10
N ALA A 120 -7.75 11.47 2.04
CA ALA A 120 -9.15 11.09 2.09
C ALA A 120 -10.00 12.36 2.27
N GLY A 121 -10.60 12.85 1.19
CA GLY A 121 -11.32 14.11 1.20
C GLY A 121 -10.40 15.29 1.51
N ASN A 122 -10.69 15.97 2.64
CA ASN A 122 -9.91 17.13 3.09
C ASN A 122 -8.74 16.75 4.02
N ASP A 123 -8.69 15.50 4.47
CA ASP A 123 -7.63 15.02 5.35
C ASP A 123 -6.48 14.46 4.52
N GLU A 124 -5.29 15.00 4.74
CA GLU A 124 -4.02 14.51 4.21
C GLU A 124 -3.10 14.18 5.38
N ASP A 125 -2.40 13.05 5.30
CA ASP A 125 -1.44 12.65 6.31
C ASP A 125 -0.33 11.79 5.72
N LYS A 126 0.87 11.92 6.29
CA LYS A 126 2.08 11.25 5.81
C LYS A 126 2.92 10.75 6.97
N ILE A 127 3.55 9.61 6.78
CA ILE A 127 4.45 9.04 7.79
C ILE A 127 5.58 8.25 7.14
N CYS A 128 6.79 8.46 7.62
CA CYS A 128 7.87 7.49 7.48
C CYS A 128 7.84 6.56 8.70
N PHE A 129 7.87 5.24 8.48
CA PHE A 129 7.68 4.24 9.54
C PHE A 129 8.47 2.95 9.29
N ILE A 130 8.61 2.16 10.35
CA ILE A 130 9.02 0.75 10.29
C ILE A 130 7.96 -0.10 11.00
N LEU A 131 7.65 -1.28 10.46
CA LEU A 131 6.54 -2.10 10.96
C LEU A 131 6.65 -2.57 12.43
N PRO A 132 7.84 -2.86 13.00
CA PRO A 132 7.92 -3.22 14.42
C PRO A 132 7.40 -2.14 15.37
N PHE A 133 7.26 -0.89 14.91
CA PHE A 133 6.98 0.28 15.74
C PHE A 133 5.54 0.79 15.62
N MET A 134 4.69 0.07 14.90
CA MET A 134 3.31 0.44 14.65
C MET A 134 2.35 -0.47 15.42
N HIS A 135 1.24 0.08 15.88
CA HIS A 135 0.15 -0.66 16.51
C HIS A 135 -0.38 -1.75 15.56
N GLN A 136 -0.88 -2.86 16.11
CA GLN A 136 -1.35 -4.00 15.30
C GLN A 136 -2.43 -3.59 14.29
N ASP A 137 -3.36 -2.72 14.68
CA ASP A 137 -4.40 -2.17 13.79
C ASP A 137 -3.85 -1.48 12.54
N PHE A 138 -2.61 -0.96 12.59
CA PHE A 138 -1.90 -0.42 11.42
C PHE A 138 -1.15 -1.52 10.68
N SER A 139 -0.43 -2.36 11.43
CA SER A 139 0.45 -3.39 10.87
C SER A 139 -0.32 -4.44 10.07
N ASP A 140 -1.50 -4.88 10.53
CA ASP A 140 -2.31 -5.89 9.87
C ASP A 140 -2.75 -5.48 8.45
N PRO A 141 -3.41 -4.31 8.26
CA PRO A 141 -3.72 -3.81 6.91
C PRO A 141 -2.49 -3.55 6.05
N MET A 142 -1.38 -3.10 6.67
CA MET A 142 -0.14 -2.84 5.93
C MET A 142 0.49 -4.13 5.42
N MET A 143 0.51 -5.20 6.22
CA MET A 143 1.01 -6.52 5.79
C MET A 143 0.18 -7.06 4.61
N LEU A 144 -1.15 -6.95 4.67
CA LEU A 144 -2.03 -7.36 3.57
C LEU A 144 -1.74 -6.58 2.27
N LEU A 145 -1.45 -5.28 2.40
CA LEU A 145 -1.05 -4.46 1.26
C LEU A 145 0.33 -4.88 0.73
N GLN A 146 1.32 -5.05 1.61
CA GLN A 146 2.67 -5.49 1.25
C GLN A 146 2.66 -6.83 0.53
N ASP A 147 1.87 -7.80 1.00
CA ASP A 147 1.72 -9.11 0.35
C ASP A 147 1.28 -8.97 -1.11
N LYS A 148 0.41 -8.00 -1.42
CA LYS A 148 0.02 -7.70 -2.81
C LYS A 148 1.08 -6.91 -3.58
N VAL A 149 1.69 -5.92 -2.95
CA VAL A 149 2.75 -5.09 -3.57
C VAL A 149 3.91 -5.97 -4.00
N PHE A 150 4.34 -6.91 -3.16
CA PHE A 150 5.44 -7.81 -3.46
C PHE A 150 5.04 -9.08 -4.20
N LYS A 151 3.73 -9.29 -4.44
CA LYS A 151 3.26 -10.35 -5.32
C LYS A 151 3.81 -10.10 -6.72
N GLN A 152 4.54 -11.06 -7.27
CA GLN A 152 5.06 -11.03 -8.64
C GLN A 152 4.26 -12.02 -9.49
N SER A 153 3.08 -11.59 -9.96
CA SER A 153 2.21 -12.41 -10.80
C SER A 153 2.28 -11.96 -12.25
N GLU A 154 2.72 -12.84 -13.16
CA GLU A 154 2.87 -12.49 -14.58
C GLU A 154 1.52 -12.11 -15.24
N SER A 155 0.40 -12.69 -14.80
CA SER A 155 -0.95 -12.31 -15.27
C SER A 155 -1.35 -10.88 -14.90
N ASN A 156 -0.68 -10.28 -13.91
CA ASN A 156 -0.94 -8.93 -13.43
C ASN A 156 0.13 -7.93 -13.86
N LYS A 157 1.14 -8.39 -14.59
CA LYS A 157 2.19 -7.54 -15.14
C LYS A 157 1.58 -6.52 -16.09
N THR A 158 2.09 -5.31 -16.06
CA THR A 158 1.58 -4.23 -16.89
C THR A 158 2.71 -3.40 -17.46
N VAL A 159 2.34 -2.46 -18.33
CA VAL A 159 3.30 -1.54 -18.93
C VAL A 159 3.76 -0.52 -17.90
N ARG A 160 4.94 0.07 -18.13
CA ARG A 160 5.46 1.17 -17.31
C ARG A 160 4.43 2.29 -17.21
N PHE A 161 4.24 2.81 -16.01
CA PHE A 161 3.51 4.04 -15.75
C PHE A 161 4.47 5.11 -15.20
N ASP A 162 4.06 6.37 -15.28
CA ASP A 162 4.90 7.49 -14.87
C ASP A 162 4.98 7.63 -13.35
N ILE A 163 6.19 7.89 -12.86
CA ILE A 163 6.51 8.00 -11.43
C ILE A 163 7.58 9.09 -11.28
N ASP A 164 7.24 10.17 -10.58
CA ASP A 164 8.20 11.20 -10.18
C ASP A 164 9.03 10.73 -8.98
N PHE A 165 10.03 9.90 -9.24
CA PHE A 165 10.93 9.42 -8.19
C PHE A 165 11.72 10.55 -7.51
N ALA A 166 12.01 11.66 -8.21
CA ALA A 166 12.74 12.78 -7.63
C ALA A 166 11.88 13.53 -6.61
N GLY A 167 10.63 13.82 -6.96
CA GLY A 167 9.63 14.39 -6.06
C GLY A 167 9.41 13.51 -4.83
N ILE A 168 9.21 12.20 -5.04
CA ILE A 168 9.00 11.24 -3.94
C ILE A 168 10.21 11.20 -2.99
N ARG A 169 11.45 11.17 -3.50
CA ARG A 169 12.64 11.23 -2.64
C ARG A 169 12.66 12.49 -1.77
N LYS A 170 12.33 13.65 -2.36
CA LYS A 170 12.28 14.92 -1.63
C LYS A 170 11.20 14.91 -0.54
N GLU A 171 10.03 14.35 -0.82
CA GLU A 171 8.94 14.19 0.14
C GLU A 171 9.37 13.30 1.31
N ILE A 172 9.93 12.12 1.03
CA ILE A 172 10.39 11.19 2.06
C ILE A 172 11.45 11.85 2.95
N LEU A 173 12.48 12.48 2.37
CA LEU A 173 13.54 13.15 3.14
C LEU A 173 13.01 14.33 3.97
N THR A 174 11.93 14.98 3.53
CA THR A 174 11.27 16.02 4.32
C THR A 174 10.51 15.40 5.49
N GLN A 175 9.78 14.32 5.23
CA GLN A 175 8.99 13.63 6.23
C GLN A 175 9.86 12.92 7.28
N GLU A 176 11.02 12.37 6.93
CA GLU A 176 11.98 11.79 7.88
C GLU A 176 12.48 12.80 8.92
N LYS A 177 12.57 14.10 8.56
CA LYS A 177 12.93 15.16 9.52
C LYS A 177 11.83 15.38 10.57
N ILE A 178 10.58 15.09 10.21
CA ILE A 178 9.42 15.16 11.11
C ILE A 178 9.36 13.87 11.94
N ASN A 179 9.46 12.70 11.28
CA ASN A 179 9.52 11.39 11.92
C ASN A 179 10.96 11.01 12.32
N PHE A 180 11.65 11.91 13.03
CA PHE A 180 13.08 11.75 13.36
C PHE A 180 13.39 10.57 14.32
N TYR A 181 12.36 9.91 14.84
CA TYR A 181 12.44 8.77 15.75
C TYR A 181 12.66 7.43 15.04
N LEU A 182 12.82 7.40 13.72
CA LEU A 182 13.10 6.15 13.03
C LEU A 182 14.48 5.63 13.41
N PRO A 183 14.59 4.37 13.84
CA PRO A 183 15.87 3.84 14.27
C PRO A 183 16.77 3.72 13.05
N LYS A 184 18.05 4.02 13.26
CA LYS A 184 19.07 3.79 12.24
C LYS A 184 19.26 2.28 12.09
N LYS A 185 19.24 1.79 10.84
CA LYS A 185 19.53 0.39 10.52
C LYS A 185 20.90 0.04 11.14
N GLN A 186 20.89 -0.89 12.09
CA GLN A 186 22.12 -1.44 12.66
C GLN A 186 22.31 -2.81 12.03
N LEU A 187 23.36 -2.95 11.23
CA LEU A 187 23.76 -4.25 10.74
C LEU A 187 24.17 -5.12 11.94
N PRO A 188 23.82 -6.41 11.98
CA PRO A 188 24.32 -7.30 13.01
C PRO A 188 25.85 -7.20 13.04
N MET A 189 26.43 -7.07 14.22
CA MET A 189 27.89 -7.04 14.36
C MET A 189 28.46 -8.30 13.70
N SER A 190 29.40 -8.14 12.77
CA SER A 190 30.10 -9.27 12.16
C SER A 190 30.58 -10.22 13.25
N PRO A 191 30.38 -11.56 13.10
CA PRO A 191 30.81 -12.51 14.12
C PRO A 191 32.30 -12.30 14.39
N LYS A 192 32.66 -12.12 15.67
CA LYS A 192 34.06 -12.05 16.08
C LYS A 192 34.71 -13.36 15.66
N VAL A 193 35.56 -13.30 14.64
CA VAL A 193 36.43 -14.42 14.28
C VAL A 193 37.44 -14.53 15.42
N TYR A 194 37.19 -15.43 16.37
CA TYR A 194 38.21 -15.82 17.34
C TYR A 194 39.30 -16.55 16.55
N ARG A 195 40.45 -15.90 16.40
CA ARG A 195 41.70 -16.52 15.95
C ARG A 195 42.42 -17.13 17.15
#